data_AF-A0A7C5SYJ6-F1
#
_entry.id   AF-A0A7C5SYJ6-F1
#
_cell.length_a   1.000
_cell.length_b   1.000
_cell.length_c   1.000
_cell.angle_alpha   90.00
_cell.angle_beta   90.00
_cell.angle_gamma   90.00
#
_symmetry.space_group_name_H-M   'P 1'
#
loop_
_entity.id
_entity.type
_entity.pdbx_description
1 polymer ?
#
loop_
_entity_poly.entity_id
_entity_poly.type
_entity_poly.pdbx_seq_one_letter_code
_entity_poly.pdbx_strand_id
1 'polypeptide(L)'
;MRVFLVGLILLGCALGGLGQGWAPRDPIYIHGDQGFTWENGVVKGSGTPEDPYIIEGWVIDTRSHDYGIYIDGTRAHFVIRNCQIRYPQERAGIFLSNVQNGRIEGNAIFGGKIAIHLLASQNVVITGNAIGYCDYGILVGGASQRNVIYGNAFFNCGFPAKDEGVGNSWHHEGRGNFWSDYRGLDLNKDGIGDTPYELVPDAYPLMEPPVELPPEATPMRTVDLAQVAERGIVALAPGTLVRLVAQDIGVGVDKIFYRFDGGDFAEYKEPFPLPDKAMVRMEYYAVDKLGNREPTKTLVIYLDIHPPVTRIIAGSPSYLAPDGKLWIT
;
A
#
# COMPACT_ATOMS: atom_id res chain seq x y z
N MET A 1 -3.11 -48.42 24.07
CA MET A 1 -1.90 -47.90 24.76
C MET A 1 -1.73 -46.45 24.31
N ARG A 2 -2.03 -45.50 25.21
CA ARG A 2 -1.94 -44.06 24.96
C ARG A 2 -0.49 -43.62 25.18
N VAL A 3 0.08 -42.87 24.24
CA VAL A 3 1.34 -42.16 24.44
C VAL A 3 1.02 -40.67 24.39
N PHE A 4 1.20 -40.02 25.55
CA PHE A 4 1.25 -38.56 25.69
C PHE A 4 2.70 -38.13 25.51
N LEU A 5 2.93 -37.07 24.74
CA LEU A 5 4.19 -36.34 24.78
C LEU A 5 4.09 -35.25 25.85
N VAL A 6 4.94 -35.40 26.86
CA VAL A 6 5.21 -34.47 27.95
C VAL A 6 6.32 -33.53 27.47
N GLY A 7 6.06 -32.22 27.49
CA GLY A 7 7.02 -31.11 27.55
C GLY A 7 8.25 -31.13 26.62
N LEU A 8 8.34 -30.12 25.75
CA LEU A 8 9.62 -29.71 25.15
C LEU A 8 9.93 -28.27 25.60
N ILE A 9 10.95 -28.14 26.46
CA ILE A 9 11.62 -26.88 26.77
C ILE A 9 12.61 -26.61 25.63
N LEU A 10 12.55 -25.42 25.04
CA LEU A 10 13.62 -24.90 24.19
C LEU A 10 14.01 -23.49 24.63
N LEU A 11 15.33 -23.29 24.60
CA LEU A 11 16.16 -22.30 25.28
C LEU A 11 15.70 -20.84 25.13
N GLY A 12 15.72 -20.12 26.25
CA GLY A 12 15.83 -18.67 26.24
C GLY A 12 17.15 -18.25 25.61
N CYS A 13 17.07 -17.59 24.45
CA CYS A 13 18.05 -16.61 24.05
C CYS A 13 17.67 -15.30 24.75
N ALA A 14 18.59 -14.77 25.55
CA ALA A 14 18.46 -13.45 26.14
C ALA A 14 18.38 -12.40 25.01
N LEU A 15 17.20 -11.79 24.84
CA LEU A 15 17.09 -10.50 24.15
C LEU A 15 17.44 -9.41 25.17
N GLY A 16 18.75 -9.14 25.28
CA GLY A 16 19.25 -7.88 25.79
C GLY A 16 18.76 -6.74 24.88
N GLY A 17 18.29 -5.66 25.49
CA GLY A 17 17.37 -4.70 24.88
C GLY A 17 17.81 -4.05 23.56
N LEU A 18 16.83 -3.94 22.65
CA LEU A 18 16.67 -2.88 21.65
C LEU A 18 15.14 -2.64 21.52
N GLY A 19 14.74 -1.37 21.36
CA GLY A 19 13.37 -0.89 21.50
C GLY A 19 12.34 -1.59 20.60
N GLN A 20 11.07 -1.56 21.04
CA GLN A 20 9.85 -2.02 20.35
C GLN A 20 10.04 -2.16 18.83
N GLY A 21 10.50 -3.35 18.42
CA GLY A 21 10.77 -3.69 17.03
C GLY A 21 9.53 -4.32 16.43
N TRP A 22 9.15 -3.85 15.26
CA TRP A 22 8.02 -4.35 14.50
C TRP A 22 8.14 -5.86 14.26
N ALA A 23 7.08 -6.61 14.55
CA ALA A 23 7.06 -8.08 14.47
C ALA A 23 6.39 -8.56 13.17
N PRO A 24 7.04 -9.40 12.35
CA PRO A 24 6.43 -9.97 11.14
C PRO A 24 5.22 -10.86 11.46
N ARG A 25 4.17 -10.79 10.63
CA ARG A 25 2.94 -11.58 10.80
C ARG A 25 2.13 -11.72 9.49
N ASP A 26 1.40 -12.83 9.35
CA ASP A 26 0.33 -13.04 8.35
C ASP A 26 -0.87 -12.10 8.54
N PRO A 27 -1.67 -11.83 7.50
CA PRO A 27 -2.81 -10.92 7.59
C PRO A 27 -3.75 -11.17 8.79
N ILE A 28 -4.30 -10.08 9.28
CA ILE A 28 -5.26 -10.08 10.38
C ILE A 28 -6.66 -10.00 9.80
N TYR A 29 -7.52 -10.93 10.19
CA TYR A 29 -8.96 -10.86 9.93
C TYR A 29 -9.74 -10.94 11.24
N ILE A 30 -10.63 -9.96 11.45
CA ILE A 30 -11.49 -9.86 12.61
C ILE A 30 -12.93 -9.73 12.13
N HIS A 31 -13.78 -10.67 12.52
CA HIS A 31 -15.21 -10.64 12.24
C HIS A 31 -16.00 -10.56 13.54
N GLY A 32 -16.66 -9.42 13.76
CA GLY A 32 -17.39 -9.11 14.99
C GLY A 32 -16.53 -9.03 16.25
N ASP A 33 -17.17 -8.70 17.37
CA ASP A 33 -16.48 -8.41 18.64
C ASP A 33 -15.71 -9.63 19.19
N GLN A 34 -16.20 -10.84 18.93
CA GLN A 34 -15.53 -12.08 19.36
C GLN A 34 -14.26 -12.39 18.57
N GLY A 35 -14.08 -11.74 17.40
CA GLY A 35 -12.88 -11.90 16.58
C GLY A 35 -11.66 -11.17 17.14
N PHE A 36 -11.82 -10.29 18.13
CA PHE A 36 -10.72 -9.57 18.74
C PHE A 36 -9.97 -10.44 19.76
N THR A 37 -9.17 -11.38 19.26
CA THR A 37 -8.36 -12.29 20.07
C THR A 37 -6.86 -12.07 19.84
N TRP A 38 -6.04 -12.61 20.76
CA TRP A 38 -4.59 -12.62 20.63
C TRP A 38 -4.13 -13.30 19.33
N GLU A 39 -4.75 -14.41 18.96
CA GLU A 39 -4.46 -15.14 17.72
C GLU A 39 -4.72 -14.28 16.49
N ASN A 40 -5.69 -13.37 16.56
CA ASN A 40 -6.03 -12.40 15.52
C ASN A 40 -5.27 -11.07 15.66
N GLY A 41 -4.14 -11.05 16.38
CA GLY A 41 -3.21 -9.92 16.41
C GLY A 41 -3.58 -8.81 17.39
N VAL A 42 -4.59 -9.03 18.24
CA VAL A 42 -4.93 -8.10 19.33
C VAL A 42 -3.96 -8.28 20.49
N VAL A 43 -3.29 -7.22 20.90
CA VAL A 43 -2.30 -7.27 21.99
C VAL A 43 -2.92 -7.04 23.36
N LYS A 44 -4.04 -6.30 23.45
CA LYS A 44 -4.81 -6.05 24.68
C LYS A 44 -6.14 -5.35 24.37
N GLY A 45 -6.92 -5.08 25.43
CA GLY A 45 -8.14 -4.30 25.38
C GLY A 45 -9.41 -5.14 25.52
N SER A 46 -10.52 -4.50 25.86
CA SER A 46 -11.85 -5.12 26.03
C SER A 46 -12.90 -4.56 25.08
N GLY A 47 -12.54 -3.59 24.23
CA GLY A 47 -13.42 -3.01 23.21
C GLY A 47 -14.30 -1.86 23.70
N THR A 48 -14.05 -1.35 24.90
CA THR A 48 -14.74 -0.17 25.45
C THR A 48 -14.05 1.13 25.02
N PRO A 49 -14.71 2.30 25.09
CA PRO A 49 -14.05 3.57 24.81
C PRO A 49 -12.78 3.81 25.66
N GLU A 50 -12.81 3.40 26.92
CA GLU A 50 -11.72 3.56 27.88
C GLU A 50 -10.63 2.48 27.74
N ASP A 51 -10.98 1.32 27.19
CA ASP A 51 -10.10 0.16 27.00
C ASP A 51 -10.35 -0.50 25.63
N PRO A 52 -10.02 0.19 24.52
CA PRO A 52 -10.26 -0.31 23.17
C PRO A 52 -9.37 -1.51 22.87
N TYR A 53 -9.82 -2.39 21.97
CA TYR A 53 -8.95 -3.43 21.44
C TYR A 53 -7.76 -2.83 20.70
N ILE A 54 -6.54 -3.27 21.01
CA ILE A 54 -5.30 -2.73 20.44
C ILE A 54 -4.68 -3.75 19.50
N ILE A 55 -4.41 -3.34 18.27
CA ILE A 55 -3.59 -4.06 17.29
C ILE A 55 -2.36 -3.19 17.03
N GLU A 56 -1.19 -3.66 17.44
CA GLU A 56 0.00 -2.81 17.49
C GLU A 56 1.29 -3.55 17.14
N GLY A 57 2.18 -2.86 16.41
CA GLY A 57 3.58 -3.28 16.25
C GLY A 57 3.81 -4.34 15.18
N TRP A 58 2.86 -4.60 14.29
CA TRP A 58 2.96 -5.66 13.29
C TRP A 58 3.56 -5.18 11.96
N VAL A 59 4.40 -6.01 11.33
CA VAL A 59 4.77 -5.90 9.91
C VAL A 59 4.02 -6.96 9.13
N ILE A 60 3.20 -6.53 8.18
CA ILE A 60 2.38 -7.42 7.35
C ILE A 60 2.75 -7.18 5.88
N ASP A 61 3.25 -8.21 5.22
CA ASP A 61 3.52 -8.22 3.78
C ASP A 61 2.36 -8.90 3.05
N THR A 62 1.69 -8.16 2.18
CA THR A 62 0.46 -8.64 1.54
C THR A 62 0.68 -9.11 0.10
N ARG A 63 1.91 -9.31 -0.38
CA ARG A 63 2.16 -9.75 -1.79
C ARG A 63 1.43 -11.02 -2.20
N SER A 64 1.11 -11.90 -1.24
CA SER A 64 0.38 -13.16 -1.44
C SER A 64 -1.06 -13.13 -0.92
N HIS A 65 -1.58 -11.96 -0.48
CA HIS A 65 -2.87 -11.84 0.19
C HIS A 65 -3.63 -10.58 -0.25
N ASP A 66 -4.95 -10.63 -0.23
CA ASP A 66 -5.77 -9.50 -0.71
C ASP A 66 -5.82 -8.31 0.27
N TYR A 67 -5.46 -8.52 1.55
CA TYR A 67 -5.52 -7.52 2.61
C TYR A 67 -4.41 -7.70 3.65
N GLY A 68 -4.12 -6.64 4.41
CA GLY A 68 -3.22 -6.69 5.57
C GLY A 68 -3.97 -6.85 6.89
N ILE A 69 -4.81 -5.87 7.23
CA ILE A 69 -5.72 -5.92 8.39
C ILE A 69 -7.13 -5.70 7.87
N TYR A 70 -8.01 -6.68 8.08
CA TYR A 70 -9.41 -6.60 7.72
C TYR A 70 -10.28 -6.75 8.97
N ILE A 71 -11.07 -5.72 9.28
CA ILE A 71 -12.04 -5.75 10.38
C ILE A 71 -13.45 -5.55 9.81
N ASP A 72 -14.35 -6.45 10.16
CA ASP A 72 -15.71 -6.50 9.63
C ASP A 72 -16.75 -6.65 10.75
N GLY A 73 -17.81 -5.82 10.70
CA GLY A 73 -19.04 -6.05 11.47
C GLY A 73 -18.92 -5.87 12.99
N THR A 74 -18.21 -4.83 13.45
CA THR A 74 -18.06 -4.53 14.89
C THR A 74 -18.45 -3.11 15.24
N ARG A 75 -18.92 -2.91 16.47
CA ARG A 75 -19.13 -1.58 17.06
C ARG A 75 -18.21 -1.30 18.25
N ALA A 76 -17.39 -2.28 18.64
CA ALA A 76 -16.43 -2.14 19.71
C ALA A 76 -15.39 -1.08 19.33
N HIS A 77 -14.81 -0.42 20.33
CA HIS A 77 -13.72 0.51 20.11
C HIS A 77 -12.42 -0.27 19.86
N PHE A 78 -11.67 0.12 18.83
CA PHE A 78 -10.39 -0.49 18.52
C PHE A 78 -9.39 0.54 18.01
N VAL A 79 -8.11 0.22 18.16
CA VAL A 79 -6.98 1.03 17.69
C VAL A 79 -6.02 0.13 16.91
N ILE A 80 -5.78 0.47 15.65
CA ILE A 80 -4.70 -0.07 14.83
C ILE A 80 -3.57 0.96 14.84
N ARG A 81 -2.43 0.62 15.44
CA ARG A 81 -1.33 1.58 15.55
C ARG A 81 0.05 1.01 15.40
N ASN A 82 0.99 1.81 14.92
CA ASN A 82 2.38 1.41 14.77
C ASN A 82 2.50 0.07 14.00
N CYS A 83 1.67 -0.12 12.96
CA CYS A 83 1.70 -1.28 12.07
C CYS A 83 2.17 -0.88 10.66
N GLN A 84 3.00 -1.73 10.06
CA GLN A 84 3.59 -1.52 8.75
C GLN A 84 2.96 -2.50 7.79
N ILE A 85 2.17 -1.99 6.85
CA ILE A 85 1.49 -2.83 5.86
C ILE A 85 2.09 -2.55 4.50
N ARG A 86 2.81 -3.55 4.00
CA ARG A 86 3.57 -3.47 2.77
C ARG A 86 2.75 -4.09 1.67
N TYR A 87 2.76 -3.45 0.50
CA TYR A 87 2.36 -4.08 -0.74
C TYR A 87 0.87 -4.48 -0.84
N PRO A 88 -0.10 -3.66 -0.39
CA PRO A 88 -1.53 -4.00 -0.42
C PRO A 88 -2.01 -4.41 -1.82
N GLN A 89 -2.75 -5.51 -1.92
CA GLN A 89 -3.25 -6.05 -3.19
C GLN A 89 -4.71 -5.64 -3.44
N GLU A 90 -5.58 -6.60 -3.77
CA GLU A 90 -6.89 -6.34 -4.37
C GLU A 90 -7.89 -5.61 -3.46
N ARG A 91 -7.81 -5.76 -2.12
CA ARG A 91 -8.74 -5.08 -1.20
C ARG A 91 -8.15 -3.80 -0.63
N ALA A 92 -7.29 -3.89 0.38
CA ALA A 92 -6.58 -2.76 0.97
C ALA A 92 -5.55 -3.23 2.01
N GLY A 93 -4.59 -2.37 2.34
CA GLY A 93 -3.69 -2.60 3.46
C GLY A 93 -4.47 -2.71 4.77
N ILE A 94 -5.27 -1.69 5.07
CA ILE A 94 -6.26 -1.71 6.14
C ILE A 94 -7.65 -1.59 5.51
N PHE A 95 -8.47 -2.63 5.66
CA PHE A 95 -9.85 -2.63 5.20
C PHE A 95 -10.80 -2.65 6.40
N LEU A 96 -11.69 -1.67 6.49
CA LEU A 96 -12.74 -1.61 7.48
C LEU A 96 -14.10 -1.71 6.78
N SER A 97 -14.90 -2.72 7.15
CA SER A 97 -16.22 -2.98 6.59
C SER A 97 -17.28 -3.00 7.69
N ASN A 98 -18.30 -2.15 7.58
CA ASN A 98 -19.42 -2.12 8.54
C ASN A 98 -18.95 -2.03 10.01
N VAL A 99 -17.98 -1.14 10.28
CA VAL A 99 -17.44 -0.93 11.63
C VAL A 99 -17.78 0.45 12.20
N GLN A 100 -17.69 0.58 13.52
CA GLN A 100 -17.76 1.87 14.23
C GLN A 100 -16.61 2.04 15.21
N ASN A 101 -16.28 3.28 15.55
CA ASN A 101 -15.42 3.65 16.69
C ASN A 101 -13.96 3.16 16.58
N GLY A 102 -13.45 3.05 15.35
CA GLY A 102 -12.06 2.68 15.09
C GLY A 102 -11.10 3.86 15.11
N ARG A 103 -9.84 3.62 15.49
CA ARG A 103 -8.72 4.55 15.30
C ARG A 103 -7.62 3.87 14.50
N ILE A 104 -7.12 4.55 13.48
CA ILE A 104 -5.96 4.13 12.69
C ILE A 104 -4.88 5.19 12.88
N GLU A 105 -3.81 4.89 13.62
CA GLU A 105 -2.81 5.89 14.01
C GLU A 105 -1.35 5.43 13.95
N GLY A 106 -0.44 6.28 13.49
CA GLY A 106 0.99 5.96 13.50
C GLY A 106 1.39 4.78 12.61
N ASN A 107 0.58 4.41 11.62
CA ASN A 107 0.87 3.29 10.72
C ASN A 107 1.62 3.75 9.47
N ALA A 108 2.39 2.83 8.88
CA ALA A 108 3.00 3.03 7.57
C ALA A 108 2.39 2.04 6.57
N ILE A 109 1.68 2.54 5.55
CA ILE A 109 1.06 1.70 4.52
C ILE A 109 1.54 2.12 3.14
N PHE A 110 2.18 1.22 2.41
CA PHE A 110 2.80 1.62 1.15
C PHE A 110 2.94 0.55 0.09
N GLY A 111 3.10 1.02 -1.15
CA GLY A 111 3.58 0.21 -2.26
C GLY A 111 2.51 -0.71 -2.85
N GLY A 112 1.22 -0.40 -2.83
CA GLY A 112 0.22 -1.33 -3.37
C GLY A 112 -1.00 -0.65 -3.97
N LYS A 113 -2.12 -1.35 -4.13
CA LYS A 113 -3.31 -0.76 -4.76
C LYS A 113 -4.00 0.24 -3.85
N ILE A 114 -4.50 -0.20 -2.69
CA ILE A 114 -5.29 0.65 -1.78
C ILE A 114 -4.66 0.61 -0.39
N ALA A 115 -4.29 1.76 0.18
CA ALA A 115 -3.68 1.79 1.50
C ALA A 115 -4.72 1.55 2.60
N ILE A 116 -5.75 2.39 2.67
CA ILE A 116 -6.86 2.26 3.62
C ILE A 116 -8.19 2.37 2.88
N HIS A 117 -9.12 1.47 3.19
CA HIS A 117 -10.48 1.49 2.63
C HIS A 117 -11.52 1.43 3.76
N LEU A 118 -12.43 2.41 3.77
CA LEU A 118 -13.60 2.44 4.65
C LEU A 118 -14.87 2.13 3.85
N LEU A 119 -15.49 0.98 4.10
CA LEU A 119 -16.77 0.59 3.52
C LEU A 119 -17.85 0.56 4.61
N ALA A 120 -18.93 1.32 4.44
CA ALA A 120 -20.04 1.42 5.39
C ALA A 120 -19.60 1.65 6.86
N SER A 121 -18.50 2.40 7.05
CA SER A 121 -17.85 2.57 8.36
C SER A 121 -18.03 3.98 8.90
N GLN A 122 -18.20 4.10 10.22
CA GLN A 122 -18.59 5.37 10.84
C GLN A 122 -17.78 5.70 12.09
N ASN A 123 -17.61 6.99 12.39
CA ASN A 123 -16.87 7.47 13.56
C ASN A 123 -15.45 6.89 13.65
N VAL A 124 -14.81 6.67 12.50
CA VAL A 124 -13.41 6.26 12.44
C VAL A 124 -12.52 7.49 12.40
N VAL A 125 -11.44 7.49 13.19
CA VAL A 125 -10.41 8.51 13.16
C VAL A 125 -9.15 7.96 12.51
N ILE A 126 -8.64 8.62 11.48
CA ILE A 126 -7.41 8.25 10.77
C ILE A 126 -6.40 9.40 10.93
N THR A 127 -5.33 9.19 11.69
CA THR A 127 -4.38 10.27 12.00
C THR A 127 -2.94 9.82 12.17
N GLY A 128 -1.98 10.66 11.79
CA GLY A 128 -0.55 10.36 11.98
C GLY A 128 -0.06 9.14 11.19
N ASN A 129 -0.71 8.78 10.08
CA ASN A 129 -0.26 7.67 9.23
C ASN A 129 0.60 8.18 8.07
N ALA A 130 1.65 7.45 7.74
CA ALA A 130 2.46 7.65 6.55
C ALA A 130 1.97 6.71 5.44
N ILE A 131 1.41 7.28 4.37
CA ILE A 131 0.82 6.53 3.26
C ILE A 131 1.55 6.89 2.00
N GLY A 132 2.01 5.91 1.22
CA GLY A 132 2.60 6.28 -0.06
C GLY A 132 2.86 5.16 -1.02
N TYR A 133 3.19 5.55 -2.26
CA TYR A 133 3.40 4.61 -3.35
C TYR A 133 2.21 3.66 -3.58
N CYS A 134 0.99 4.15 -3.31
CA CYS A 134 -0.24 3.38 -3.54
C CYS A 134 -1.04 3.94 -4.72
N ASP A 135 -1.78 3.10 -5.45
CA ASP A 135 -2.70 3.59 -6.49
C ASP A 135 -3.77 4.50 -5.86
N TYR A 136 -4.27 4.10 -4.69
CA TYR A 136 -5.15 4.86 -3.82
C TYR A 136 -4.59 4.96 -2.40
N GLY A 137 -4.51 6.16 -1.84
CA GLY A 137 -4.13 6.36 -0.44
C GLY A 137 -5.27 5.94 0.50
N ILE A 138 -6.27 6.81 0.66
CA ILE A 138 -7.48 6.50 1.42
C ILE A 138 -8.70 6.52 0.49
N LEU A 139 -9.47 5.44 0.50
CA LEU A 139 -10.76 5.32 -0.18
C LEU A 139 -11.90 5.25 0.84
N VAL A 140 -12.83 6.20 0.78
CA VAL A 140 -14.03 6.22 1.62
C VAL A 140 -15.25 5.94 0.76
N GLY A 141 -15.88 4.79 0.97
CA GLY A 141 -17.06 4.36 0.22
C GLY A 141 -18.34 5.10 0.63
N GLY A 142 -19.33 5.14 -0.27
CA GLY A 142 -20.50 6.03 -0.13
C GLY A 142 -21.39 5.85 1.11
N ALA A 143 -21.36 4.70 1.76
CA ALA A 143 -22.09 4.46 3.02
C ALA A 143 -21.28 4.83 4.28
N SER A 144 -20.03 5.26 4.14
CA SER A 144 -19.16 5.64 5.25
C SER A 144 -19.39 7.11 5.63
N GLN A 145 -19.52 7.38 6.93
CA GLN A 145 -19.97 8.69 7.42
C GLN A 145 -19.30 9.11 8.72
N ARG A 146 -19.19 10.42 8.96
CA ARG A 146 -18.67 11.00 10.21
C ARG A 146 -17.26 10.50 10.58
N ASN A 147 -16.46 10.17 9.58
CA ASN A 147 -15.05 9.84 9.79
C ASN A 147 -14.22 11.12 9.81
N VAL A 148 -13.11 11.12 10.56
CA VAL A 148 -12.23 12.28 10.70
C VAL A 148 -10.81 11.87 10.29
N ILE A 149 -10.30 12.48 9.22
CA ILE A 149 -9.01 12.15 8.60
C ILE A 149 -8.12 13.39 8.66
N TYR A 150 -7.09 13.39 9.50
CA TYR A 150 -6.22 14.56 9.69
C TYR A 150 -4.83 14.18 10.17
N GLY A 151 -3.82 15.01 9.89
CA GLY A 151 -2.46 14.79 10.34
C GLY A 151 -1.77 13.57 9.72
N ASN A 152 -2.26 13.09 8.58
CA ASN A 152 -1.61 12.03 7.80
C ASN A 152 -0.65 12.64 6.77
N ALA A 153 0.29 11.84 6.26
CA ALA A 153 1.19 12.24 5.18
C ALA A 153 1.04 11.31 3.98
N PHE A 154 0.71 11.87 2.82
CA PHE A 154 0.51 11.15 1.56
C PHE A 154 1.67 11.39 0.58
N PHE A 155 2.37 10.33 0.20
CA PHE A 155 3.57 10.39 -0.64
C PHE A 155 3.38 9.62 -1.95
N ASN A 156 3.44 10.31 -3.09
CA ASN A 156 3.52 9.69 -4.41
C ASN A 156 2.44 8.60 -4.65
N CYS A 157 1.21 8.85 -4.20
CA CYS A 157 0.06 8.01 -4.54
C CYS A 157 -0.51 8.44 -5.91
N GLY A 158 -1.11 7.50 -6.65
CA GLY A 158 -1.82 7.82 -7.89
C GLY A 158 -3.04 8.73 -7.61
N PHE A 159 -3.89 8.29 -6.69
CA PHE A 159 -5.02 9.04 -6.13
C PHE A 159 -4.88 9.04 -4.59
N PRO A 160 -4.31 10.08 -3.98
CA PRO A 160 -4.02 10.05 -2.53
C PRO A 160 -5.29 9.96 -1.67
N ALA A 161 -6.42 10.49 -2.14
CA ALA A 161 -7.70 10.38 -1.46
C ALA A 161 -8.88 10.34 -2.43
N LYS A 162 -9.91 9.57 -2.06
CA LYS A 162 -11.24 9.63 -2.67
C LYS A 162 -12.30 9.44 -1.59
N ASP A 163 -13.27 10.35 -1.55
CA ASP A 163 -14.37 10.30 -0.59
C ASP A 163 -15.72 10.37 -1.32
N GLU A 164 -16.46 9.27 -1.26
CA GLU A 164 -17.84 9.17 -1.77
C GLU A 164 -18.87 9.24 -0.63
N GLY A 165 -18.40 9.27 0.62
CA GLY A 165 -19.22 9.23 1.81
C GLY A 165 -19.84 10.59 2.17
N VAL A 166 -20.54 10.63 3.30
CA VAL A 166 -21.30 11.81 3.73
C VAL A 166 -20.88 12.26 5.12
N GLY A 167 -20.57 13.56 5.26
CA GLY A 167 -20.22 14.16 6.54
C GLY A 167 -18.89 13.69 7.11
N ASN A 168 -17.98 13.22 6.26
CA ASN A 168 -16.59 12.97 6.62
C ASN A 168 -15.83 14.31 6.64
N SER A 169 -14.85 14.43 7.54
CA SER A 169 -13.99 15.61 7.67
C SER A 169 -12.56 15.24 7.33
N TRP A 170 -11.92 16.00 6.43
CA TRP A 170 -10.51 15.83 6.05
C TRP A 170 -9.57 16.78 6.81
N HIS A 171 -10.07 17.34 7.91
CA HIS A 171 -9.32 18.14 8.85
C HIS A 171 -9.95 18.05 10.24
N HIS A 172 -9.21 18.48 11.27
CA HIS A 172 -9.67 18.59 12.64
C HIS A 172 -9.01 19.78 13.32
N GLU A 173 -9.79 20.63 14.00
CA GLU A 173 -9.29 21.78 14.77
C GLU A 173 -8.29 22.67 14.00
N GLY A 174 -8.59 22.97 12.74
CA GLY A 174 -7.73 23.81 11.89
C GLY A 174 -6.47 23.12 11.36
N ARG A 175 -6.40 21.78 11.44
CA ARG A 175 -5.29 20.98 10.95
C ARG A 175 -5.75 19.89 9.99
N GLY A 176 -5.21 19.88 8.77
CA GLY A 176 -5.50 18.90 7.72
C GLY A 176 -4.40 17.86 7.56
N ASN A 177 -4.17 17.43 6.33
CA ASN A 177 -3.19 16.41 5.97
C ASN A 177 -2.08 16.98 5.08
N PHE A 178 -0.94 16.29 5.03
CA PHE A 178 0.12 16.60 4.07
C PHE A 178 -0.08 15.82 2.78
N TRP A 179 0.05 16.50 1.64
CA TRP A 179 -0.08 15.90 0.31
C TRP A 179 1.15 16.22 -0.53
N SER A 180 1.91 15.21 -0.93
CA SER A 180 3.14 15.42 -1.74
C SER A 180 2.91 16.09 -3.10
N ASP A 181 1.69 16.05 -3.62
CA ASP A 181 1.23 16.69 -4.85
C ASP A 181 0.61 18.08 -4.61
N TYR A 182 0.46 18.54 -3.36
CA TYR A 182 -0.05 19.86 -3.06
C TYR A 182 0.88 20.95 -3.61
N ARG A 183 0.30 21.95 -4.28
CA ARG A 183 1.01 23.08 -4.91
C ARG A 183 0.48 24.44 -4.46
N GLY A 184 -0.36 24.48 -3.43
CA GLY A 184 -0.85 25.72 -2.88
C GLY A 184 0.25 26.52 -2.16
N LEU A 185 -0.12 27.72 -1.74
CA LEU A 185 0.78 28.66 -1.08
C LEU A 185 0.45 28.76 0.40
N ASP A 186 1.47 29.05 1.18
CA ASP A 186 1.38 29.47 2.58
C ASP A 186 1.89 30.92 2.66
N LEU A 187 0.96 31.87 2.52
CA LEU A 187 1.24 33.31 2.46
C LEU A 187 1.52 33.87 3.86
N ASN A 188 0.85 33.33 4.87
CA ASN A 188 0.97 33.78 6.26
C ASN A 188 2.14 33.10 7.01
N LYS A 189 2.73 32.05 6.42
CA LYS A 189 3.86 31.25 6.92
C LYS A 189 3.58 30.52 8.23
N ASP A 190 2.35 30.05 8.42
CA ASP A 190 1.97 29.27 9.61
C ASP A 190 2.18 27.76 9.44
N GLY A 191 2.63 27.31 8.26
CA GLY A 191 2.85 25.90 7.94
C GLY A 191 1.59 25.19 7.40
N ILE A 192 0.49 25.93 7.21
CA ILE A 192 -0.76 25.47 6.60
C ILE A 192 -0.93 26.18 5.26
N GLY A 193 -1.32 25.45 4.23
CA GLY A 193 -1.62 26.02 2.93
C GLY A 193 -2.94 26.80 2.95
N ASP A 194 -2.92 28.02 2.40
CA ASP A 194 -4.08 28.91 2.30
C ASP A 194 -5.09 28.48 1.21
N THR A 195 -4.70 27.53 0.35
CA THR A 195 -5.57 26.96 -0.69
C THR A 195 -6.05 25.58 -0.27
N PRO A 196 -7.35 25.30 -0.21
CA PRO A 196 -7.84 23.95 0.09
C PRO A 196 -7.32 22.91 -0.91
N TYR A 197 -7.17 21.66 -0.47
CA TYR A 197 -6.86 20.55 -1.37
C TYR A 197 -8.09 20.21 -2.25
N GLU A 198 -7.87 19.89 -3.52
CA GLU A 198 -8.97 19.85 -4.50
C GLU A 198 -9.68 18.50 -4.60
N LEU A 199 -9.01 17.38 -4.29
CA LEU A 199 -9.60 16.04 -4.44
C LEU A 199 -10.59 15.69 -3.33
N VAL A 200 -10.38 16.23 -2.14
CA VAL A 200 -11.20 16.05 -0.94
C VAL A 200 -11.23 17.35 -0.15
N PRO A 201 -12.29 17.63 0.63
CA PRO A 201 -12.48 18.93 1.29
C PRO A 201 -11.55 19.11 2.51
N ASP A 202 -10.24 19.10 2.29
CA ASP A 202 -9.22 19.48 3.26
C ASP A 202 -8.93 20.98 3.12
N ALA A 203 -9.45 21.77 4.07
CA ALA A 203 -9.26 23.22 4.11
C ALA A 203 -7.95 23.66 4.77
N TYR A 204 -7.19 22.73 5.36
CA TYR A 204 -5.98 23.03 6.13
C TYR A 204 -4.80 22.12 5.73
N PRO A 205 -4.46 22.02 4.43
CA PRO A 205 -3.37 21.16 3.99
C PRO A 205 -2.06 21.57 4.64
N LEU A 206 -1.27 20.60 5.10
CA LEU A 206 0.02 20.87 5.73
C LEU A 206 1.10 21.09 4.67
N MET A 207 1.94 22.10 4.88
CA MET A 207 3.07 22.41 3.97
C MET A 207 4.23 21.42 4.12
N GLU A 208 4.37 20.81 5.29
CA GLU A 208 5.41 19.83 5.60
C GLU A 208 4.79 18.53 6.12
N PRO A 209 5.42 17.37 5.85
CA PRO A 209 4.91 16.09 6.32
C PRO A 209 5.03 15.98 7.85
N PRO A 210 3.93 15.69 8.57
CA PRO A 210 3.99 15.49 10.02
C PRO A 210 4.59 14.13 10.43
N VAL A 211 4.65 13.19 9.48
CA VAL A 211 5.21 11.84 9.63
C VAL A 211 5.88 11.43 8.32
N GLU A 212 6.91 10.59 8.41
CA GLU A 212 7.67 10.11 7.25
C GLU A 212 7.39 8.64 6.97
N LEU A 213 7.53 8.24 5.70
CA LEU A 213 7.59 6.83 5.34
C LEU A 213 8.88 6.19 5.88
N PRO A 214 8.85 4.90 6.23
CA PRO A 214 10.06 4.19 6.63
C PRO A 214 11.03 4.08 5.43
N PRO A 215 12.36 4.05 5.66
CA PRO A 215 13.36 4.07 4.58
C PRO A 215 13.24 2.94 3.55
N GLU A 216 12.71 1.80 3.94
CA GLU A 216 12.46 0.65 3.07
C GLU A 216 11.17 0.76 2.23
N ALA A 217 10.40 1.83 2.39
CA ALA A 217 9.18 2.04 1.61
C ALA A 217 9.51 2.19 0.13
N THR A 218 8.95 1.30 -0.68
CA THR A 218 9.14 1.32 -2.13
C THR A 218 7.81 1.07 -2.86
N PRO A 219 7.63 1.61 -4.07
CA PRO A 219 6.47 1.30 -4.89
C PRO A 219 6.50 -0.16 -5.32
N MET A 220 5.36 -0.86 -5.17
CA MET A 220 5.15 -2.03 -6.01
C MET A 220 4.83 -1.55 -7.41
N ARG A 221 5.70 -1.93 -8.32
CA ARG A 221 5.41 -1.86 -9.73
C ARG A 221 4.90 -3.25 -10.09
N THR A 222 3.60 -3.40 -10.29
CA THR A 222 3.03 -4.57 -10.95
C THR A 222 2.61 -4.18 -12.35
N VAL A 223 2.89 -5.05 -13.30
CA VAL A 223 2.62 -4.83 -14.72
C VAL A 223 1.65 -5.90 -15.14
N ASP A 224 0.48 -5.50 -15.60
CA ASP A 224 -0.42 -6.42 -16.28
C ASP A 224 0.14 -6.72 -17.66
N LEU A 225 0.95 -7.77 -17.72
CA LEU A 225 1.64 -8.16 -18.94
C LEU A 225 0.68 -8.59 -20.06
N ALA A 226 -0.57 -8.96 -19.75
CA ALA A 226 -1.57 -9.29 -20.76
C ALA A 226 -2.04 -8.05 -21.52
N GLN A 227 -2.30 -6.94 -20.81
CA GLN A 227 -2.66 -5.66 -21.44
C GLN A 227 -1.48 -5.00 -22.17
N VAL A 228 -0.25 -5.21 -21.69
CA VAL A 228 0.91 -4.62 -22.35
C VAL A 228 1.33 -5.39 -23.61
N ALA A 229 1.07 -6.70 -23.69
CA ALA A 229 1.30 -7.48 -24.91
C ALA A 229 0.50 -6.94 -26.12
N GLU A 230 -0.68 -6.36 -25.89
CA GLU A 230 -1.48 -5.72 -26.95
C GLU A 230 -0.91 -4.38 -27.42
N ARG A 231 -0.07 -3.72 -26.60
CA ARG A 231 0.49 -2.37 -26.87
C ARG A 231 1.95 -2.37 -27.32
N GLY A 232 2.60 -3.53 -27.37
CA GLY A 232 3.86 -3.75 -28.09
C GLY A 232 5.16 -3.33 -27.39
N ILE A 233 5.13 -2.52 -26.32
CA ILE A 233 6.33 -2.18 -25.53
C ILE A 233 5.96 -2.03 -24.04
N VAL A 234 6.68 -2.77 -23.17
CA VAL A 234 6.69 -2.56 -21.72
C VAL A 234 8.02 -1.88 -21.38
N ALA A 235 8.01 -0.74 -20.68
CA ALA A 235 9.20 -0.11 -20.10
C ALA A 235 9.05 -0.11 -18.57
N LEU A 236 9.90 -0.88 -17.87
CA LEU A 236 9.83 -1.02 -16.41
C LEU A 236 11.11 -0.52 -15.76
N ALA A 237 10.99 0.04 -14.56
CA ALA A 237 12.17 0.42 -13.79
C ALA A 237 12.79 -0.80 -13.10
N PRO A 238 14.09 -0.73 -12.76
CA PRO A 238 14.76 -1.75 -11.96
C PRO A 238 14.01 -2.05 -10.64
N GLY A 239 13.93 -3.32 -10.26
CA GLY A 239 13.25 -3.78 -9.04
C GLY A 239 11.73 -3.97 -9.16
N THR A 240 11.15 -3.76 -10.34
CA THR A 240 9.72 -4.06 -10.62
C THR A 240 9.41 -5.54 -10.34
N LEU A 241 8.37 -5.81 -9.53
CA LEU A 241 7.90 -7.16 -9.22
C LEU A 241 6.86 -7.61 -10.25
N VAL A 242 7.09 -8.77 -10.87
CA VAL A 242 6.15 -9.39 -11.79
C VAL A 242 5.24 -10.33 -11.00
N ARG A 243 3.93 -10.07 -11.09
CA ARG A 243 2.86 -10.94 -10.60
C ARG A 243 2.21 -11.62 -11.80
N LEU A 244 2.07 -12.94 -11.76
CA LEU A 244 1.35 -13.70 -12.78
C LEU A 244 -0.05 -14.06 -12.26
N VAL A 245 -1.07 -13.86 -13.10
CA VAL A 245 -2.47 -14.17 -12.80
C VAL A 245 -3.05 -14.95 -13.99
N ALA A 246 -3.85 -15.96 -13.70
CA ALA A 246 -4.56 -16.74 -14.70
C ALA A 246 -6.00 -16.97 -14.24
N GLN A 247 -6.92 -17.06 -15.19
CA GLN A 247 -8.35 -17.29 -14.95
C GLN A 247 -8.82 -18.47 -15.80
N ASP A 248 -9.60 -19.35 -15.19
CA ASP A 248 -10.26 -20.47 -15.88
C ASP A 248 -11.76 -20.42 -15.55
N ILE A 249 -12.61 -20.53 -16.58
CA ILE A 249 -14.08 -20.46 -16.46
C ILE A 249 -14.66 -21.82 -16.01
N GLY A 250 -13.86 -22.89 -16.05
CA GLY A 250 -14.26 -24.24 -15.69
C GLY A 250 -13.90 -24.63 -14.26
N VAL A 251 -12.87 -25.45 -14.12
CA VAL A 251 -12.47 -26.09 -12.85
C VAL A 251 -11.53 -25.22 -12.01
N GLY A 252 -11.08 -24.09 -12.56
CA GLY A 252 -10.15 -23.18 -11.91
C GLY A 252 -8.69 -23.54 -12.21
N VAL A 253 -7.82 -22.55 -12.02
CA VAL A 253 -6.37 -22.70 -12.21
C VAL A 253 -5.76 -23.45 -11.02
N ASP A 254 -4.87 -24.40 -11.30
CA ASP A 254 -4.04 -25.10 -10.31
C ASP A 254 -2.71 -24.38 -10.12
N LYS A 255 -1.93 -24.24 -11.22
CA LYS A 255 -0.56 -23.71 -11.17
C LYS A 255 -0.25 -22.82 -12.36
N ILE A 256 0.68 -21.90 -12.17
CA ILE A 256 1.30 -21.11 -13.24
C ILE A 256 2.79 -21.44 -13.26
N PHE A 257 3.34 -21.62 -14.46
CA PHE A 257 4.76 -21.82 -14.68
C PHE A 257 5.33 -20.72 -15.55
N TYR A 258 6.57 -20.32 -15.28
CA TYR A 258 7.27 -19.30 -16.04
C TYR A 258 8.76 -19.61 -16.17
N ARG A 259 9.41 -19.02 -17.17
CA ARG A 259 10.87 -19.03 -17.33
C ARG A 259 11.35 -17.78 -18.03
N PHE A 260 12.64 -17.50 -17.90
CA PHE A 260 13.32 -16.42 -18.61
C PHE A 260 14.35 -16.94 -19.59
N ASP A 261 14.47 -16.27 -20.73
CA ASP A 261 15.52 -16.44 -21.73
C ASP A 261 15.79 -17.91 -22.12
N GLY A 262 14.74 -18.74 -22.13
CA GLY A 262 14.80 -20.16 -22.50
C GLY A 262 15.32 -21.12 -21.41
N GLY A 263 15.42 -20.67 -20.15
CA GLY A 263 15.82 -21.52 -19.01
C GLY A 263 14.79 -22.58 -18.60
N ASP A 264 14.92 -23.10 -17.38
CA ASP A 264 13.97 -24.05 -16.82
C ASP A 264 12.69 -23.36 -16.34
N PHE A 265 11.55 -24.05 -16.49
CA PHE A 265 10.28 -23.57 -15.96
C PHE A 265 10.25 -23.68 -14.44
N ALA A 266 10.05 -22.55 -13.79
CA ALA A 266 9.77 -22.44 -12.37
C ALA A 266 8.26 -22.33 -12.13
N GLU A 267 7.79 -22.92 -11.04
CA GLU A 267 6.43 -22.69 -10.54
C GLU A 267 6.33 -21.28 -9.95
N TYR A 268 5.32 -20.53 -10.36
CA TYR A 268 5.01 -19.23 -9.78
C TYR A 268 4.40 -19.41 -8.39
N LYS A 269 5.08 -18.86 -7.38
CA LYS A 269 4.64 -18.93 -5.97
C LYS A 269 4.36 -17.56 -5.38
N GLU A 270 5.16 -16.57 -5.75
CA GLU A 270 5.07 -15.20 -5.24
C GLU A 270 5.59 -14.22 -6.31
N PRO A 271 5.22 -12.92 -6.23
CA PRO A 271 5.75 -11.91 -7.13
C PRO A 271 7.28 -11.85 -7.07
N PHE A 272 7.93 -11.83 -8.24
CA PHE A 272 9.40 -11.90 -8.36
C PHE A 272 9.96 -10.67 -9.10
N PRO A 273 11.18 -10.19 -8.78
CA PRO A 273 11.79 -9.10 -9.53
C PRO A 273 12.23 -9.56 -10.93
N LEU A 274 12.24 -8.64 -11.89
CA LEU A 274 12.86 -8.90 -13.19
C LEU A 274 14.40 -8.93 -13.08
N PRO A 275 15.09 -9.77 -13.87
CA PRO A 275 16.54 -9.71 -14.01
C PRO A 275 16.98 -8.31 -14.47
N ASP A 276 18.10 -7.80 -13.95
CA ASP A 276 18.67 -6.50 -14.34
C ASP A 276 19.28 -6.55 -15.75
N LYS A 277 18.40 -6.61 -16.76
CA LYS A 277 18.74 -6.70 -18.17
C LYS A 277 17.83 -5.78 -18.98
N ALA A 278 18.41 -5.06 -19.94
CA ALA A 278 17.66 -4.16 -20.82
C ALA A 278 16.53 -4.86 -21.62
N MET A 279 16.64 -6.18 -21.85
CA MET A 279 15.61 -6.98 -22.49
C MET A 279 15.53 -8.36 -21.82
N VAL A 280 14.31 -8.79 -21.50
CA VAL A 280 14.02 -10.10 -20.90
C VAL A 280 12.92 -10.76 -21.72
N ARG A 281 13.17 -11.99 -22.19
CA ARG A 281 12.12 -12.83 -22.80
C ARG A 281 11.55 -13.74 -21.73
N MET A 282 10.27 -13.57 -21.42
CA MET A 282 9.55 -14.43 -20.48
C MET A 282 8.62 -15.36 -21.24
N GLU A 283 8.63 -16.63 -20.87
CA GLU A 283 7.67 -17.63 -21.36
C GLU A 283 6.89 -18.19 -20.19
N TYR A 284 5.59 -18.36 -20.35
CA TYR A 284 4.71 -18.77 -19.25
C TYR A 284 3.49 -19.56 -19.75
N TYR A 285 2.92 -20.38 -18.86
CA TYR A 285 1.67 -21.10 -19.08
C TYR A 285 1.00 -21.44 -17.75
N ALA A 286 -0.33 -21.55 -17.75
CA ALA A 286 -1.12 -22.10 -16.66
C ALA A 286 -1.49 -23.59 -16.86
N VAL A 287 -1.79 -24.25 -15.75
CA VAL A 287 -2.34 -25.61 -15.66
C VAL A 287 -3.61 -25.54 -14.80
N ASP A 288 -4.69 -26.17 -15.26
CA ASP A 288 -5.95 -26.25 -14.50
C ASP A 288 -5.95 -27.42 -13.49
N LYS A 289 -6.99 -27.50 -12.64
CA LYS A 289 -7.11 -28.58 -11.62
C LYS A 289 -7.29 -29.99 -12.18
N LEU A 290 -7.54 -30.15 -13.47
CA LEU A 290 -7.60 -31.45 -14.16
C LEU A 290 -6.26 -31.80 -14.84
N GLY A 291 -5.26 -30.92 -14.72
CA GLY A 291 -3.94 -31.10 -15.34
C GLY A 291 -3.88 -30.64 -16.80
N ASN A 292 -4.92 -29.99 -17.33
CA ASN A 292 -4.87 -29.44 -18.68
C ASN A 292 -3.94 -28.22 -18.69
N ARG A 293 -3.01 -28.22 -19.64
CA ARG A 293 -2.01 -27.16 -19.83
C ARG A 293 -2.38 -26.28 -21.00
N GLU A 294 -2.34 -24.96 -20.81
CA GLU A 294 -2.51 -24.01 -21.92
C GLU A 294 -1.26 -23.93 -22.82
N PRO A 295 -1.39 -23.46 -24.08
CA PRO A 295 -0.23 -23.16 -24.91
C PRO A 295 0.72 -22.17 -24.23
N THR A 296 2.03 -22.39 -24.39
CA THR A 296 3.04 -21.49 -23.83
C THR A 296 3.00 -20.14 -24.53
N LYS A 297 2.79 -19.09 -23.75
CA LYS A 297 2.80 -17.71 -24.20
C LYS A 297 4.21 -17.14 -24.04
N THR A 298 4.57 -16.22 -24.93
CA THR A 298 5.86 -15.53 -24.91
C THR A 298 5.64 -14.04 -24.81
N LEU A 299 6.42 -13.39 -23.96
CA LEU A 299 6.43 -11.94 -23.79
C LEU A 299 7.87 -11.44 -23.82
N VAL A 300 8.08 -10.32 -24.51
CA VAL A 300 9.36 -9.59 -24.49
C VAL A 300 9.18 -8.32 -23.67
N ILE A 301 10.00 -8.16 -22.65
CA ILE A 301 9.97 -7.04 -21.70
C ILE A 301 11.23 -6.21 -21.93
N TYR A 302 11.10 -4.89 -22.05
CA TYR A 302 12.23 -3.97 -22.07
C TYR A 302 12.32 -3.24 -20.72
N LEU A 303 13.51 -3.20 -20.13
CA LEU A 303 13.75 -2.43 -18.91
C LEU A 303 14.32 -1.07 -19.27
N ASP A 304 13.66 0.00 -18.82
CA ASP A 304 14.26 1.33 -18.88
C ASP A 304 15.15 1.50 -17.66
N ILE A 305 16.42 1.14 -17.86
CA ILE A 305 17.45 1.18 -16.82
C ILE A 305 18.18 2.53 -16.76
N HIS A 306 17.82 3.51 -17.59
CA HIS A 306 18.46 4.82 -17.61
C HIS A 306 17.43 5.95 -17.41
N PRO A 307 17.56 6.80 -16.38
CA PRO A 307 16.69 7.96 -16.25
C PRO A 307 16.82 8.86 -17.49
N PRO A 308 15.73 9.49 -17.97
CA PRO A 308 15.81 10.39 -19.11
C PRO A 308 16.74 11.56 -18.78
N VAL A 309 17.69 11.84 -19.67
CA VAL A 309 18.52 13.05 -19.59
C VAL A 309 17.76 14.16 -20.31
N THR A 310 17.03 14.98 -19.55
CA THR A 310 16.46 16.22 -20.09
C THR A 310 17.55 17.29 -20.16
N ARG A 311 17.71 17.90 -21.34
CA ARG A 311 18.53 19.10 -21.53
C ARG A 311 17.63 20.22 -22.01
N ILE A 312 17.63 21.34 -21.29
CA ILE A 312 17.04 22.58 -21.79
C ILE A 312 17.98 23.12 -22.86
N ILE A 313 17.52 23.16 -24.11
CA ILE A 313 18.21 23.83 -25.21
C ILE A 313 17.43 25.09 -25.51
N ALA A 314 18.03 26.26 -25.27
CA ALA A 314 17.45 27.52 -25.71
C ALA A 314 17.55 27.62 -27.24
N GLY A 315 16.42 27.87 -27.89
CA GLY A 315 16.38 28.16 -29.33
C GLY A 315 17.03 29.50 -29.67
N SER A 316 17.21 29.76 -30.96
CA SER A 316 17.56 31.10 -31.45
C SER A 316 16.30 31.91 -31.77
N PRO A 317 16.31 33.23 -31.52
CA PRO A 317 17.40 34.01 -30.95
C PRO A 317 17.46 33.89 -29.41
N SER A 318 18.68 33.73 -28.88
CA SER A 318 18.97 33.79 -27.44
C SER A 318 20.22 34.64 -27.20
N TYR A 319 20.31 35.23 -26.02
CA TYR A 319 21.41 36.08 -25.61
C TYR A 319 21.97 35.61 -24.26
N LEU A 320 23.24 35.21 -24.24
CA LEU A 320 23.96 34.89 -23.00
C LEU A 320 24.71 36.13 -22.53
N ALA A 321 24.29 36.70 -21.40
CA ALA A 321 24.92 37.86 -20.81
C ALA A 321 26.27 37.49 -20.14
N PRO A 322 27.22 38.44 -20.03
CA PRO A 322 28.51 38.21 -19.36
C PRO A 322 28.41 37.83 -17.87
N ASP A 323 27.28 38.07 -17.22
CA ASP A 323 26.98 37.67 -15.84
C ASP A 323 26.48 36.20 -15.74
N GLY A 324 26.45 35.47 -16.85
CA GLY A 324 26.05 34.07 -16.93
C GLY A 324 24.54 33.85 -17.12
N LYS A 325 23.72 34.90 -17.21
CA LYS A 325 22.28 34.76 -17.44
C LYS A 325 21.95 34.57 -18.92
N LEU A 326 21.13 33.57 -19.21
CA LEU A 326 20.61 33.30 -20.55
C LEU A 326 19.22 33.93 -20.71
N TRP A 327 19.11 34.85 -21.66
CA TRP A 327 17.86 35.49 -22.05
C TRP A 327 17.34 34.85 -23.33
N ILE A 328 16.05 34.52 -23.35
CA ILE A 328 15.36 33.87 -24.47
C ILE A 328 14.09 34.69 -24.72
N THR A 329 13.80 35.00 -25.99
CA THR A 329 12.57 35.70 -26.43
C THR A 329 11.73 34.81 -27.32
#